data_AF-A0A3P8BZW1-F1
#
_entry.id   AF-A0A3P8BZW1-F1
#
_cell.length_a   1.000
_cell.length_b   1.000
_cell.length_c   1.000
_cell.angle_alpha   90.00
_cell.angle_beta   90.00
_cell.angle_gamma   90.00
#
_symmetry.space_group_name_H-M   'P 1'
#
loop_
_entity.id
_entity.type
_entity.pdbx_description
1 polymer ?
#
loop_
_entity_poly.entity_id
_entity_poly.type
_entity_poly.pdbx_seq_one_letter_code
_entity_poly.pdbx_strand_id
1 'polypeptide(L)'
;MMKTAFLRDTDKLSEFKIALNNRFQALQDLLKEEETTMEDNWKSIKEALTSTCQEVLGLKKHHHKEWISIETLERIKERKNKKTAINNSRTRTEKVQAQAEYIEANKQVKKSIRADKQKSVEELVTTA
;
A
#
# COMPACT_ATOMS: atom_id res chain seq x y z
N MET A 1 -0.89 7.19 -2.09
CA MET A 1 -1.47 8.50 -1.76
C MET A 1 -2.80 8.56 -2.50
N MET A 2 -3.94 8.76 -1.82
CA MET A 2 -5.19 9.05 -2.56
C MET A 2 -4.96 10.34 -3.35
N LYS A 3 -5.51 10.45 -4.56
CA LYS A 3 -5.44 11.68 -5.38
C LYS A 3 -6.31 12.78 -4.77
N THR A 4 -6.00 13.25 -3.57
CA THR A 4 -6.70 14.37 -2.92
C THR A 4 -6.47 15.69 -3.65
N ALA A 5 -5.40 15.78 -4.44
CA ALA A 5 -5.15 16.91 -5.34
C ALA A 5 -6.24 17.05 -6.43
N PHE A 6 -6.88 15.95 -6.83
CA PHE A 6 -7.94 15.96 -7.86
C PHE A 6 -9.18 16.73 -7.42
N LEU A 7 -9.49 16.73 -6.12
CA LEU A 7 -10.61 17.47 -5.54
C LEU A 7 -10.26 18.93 -5.18
N ARG A 8 -9.02 19.37 -5.42
CA ARG A 8 -8.63 20.79 -5.27
C ARG A 8 -9.00 21.62 -6.50
N ASP A 9 -9.14 20.95 -7.64
CA ASP A 9 -9.69 21.55 -8.85
C ASP A 9 -11.20 21.77 -8.64
N THR A 10 -11.62 23.02 -8.78
CA THR A 10 -13.00 23.43 -8.48
C THR A 10 -13.99 22.86 -9.49
N ASP A 11 -13.57 22.69 -10.75
CA ASP A 11 -14.39 22.13 -11.81
C ASP A 11 -14.55 20.63 -11.61
N LYS A 12 -13.47 19.92 -11.26
CA LYS A 12 -13.53 18.48 -10.91
C LYS A 12 -14.32 18.18 -9.66
N LEU A 13 -14.25 19.06 -8.65
CA LEU A 13 -15.09 18.94 -7.46
C LEU A 13 -16.58 19.14 -7.79
N SER A 14 -16.90 20.06 -8.69
CA SER A 14 -18.26 20.29 -9.16
C SER A 14 -18.81 19.09 -9.95
N GLU A 15 -18.02 18.56 -10.89
CA GLU A 15 -18.34 17.34 -11.65
C GLU A 15 -18.60 16.16 -10.69
N PHE A 16 -17.74 15.96 -9.69
CA PHE A 16 -17.93 14.90 -8.69
C PHE A 16 -19.24 15.05 -7.92
N LYS A 17 -19.57 16.27 -7.47
CA LYS A 17 -20.82 16.55 -6.74
C LYS A 17 -22.05 16.27 -7.59
N ILE A 18 -22.04 16.67 -8.86
CA ILE A 18 -23.15 16.43 -9.80
C ILE A 18 -23.32 14.93 -10.04
N ALA A 19 -22.24 14.21 -10.35
CA ALA A 19 -22.28 12.77 -10.57
C ALA A 19 -22.78 12.00 -9.34
N LEU A 20 -22.34 12.41 -8.14
CA LEU A 20 -22.77 11.83 -6.88
C LEU A 20 -24.27 12.06 -6.62
N ASN A 21 -24.75 13.29 -6.80
CA ASN A 21 -26.15 13.63 -6.58
C ASN A 21 -27.07 12.89 -7.55
N ASN A 22 -26.70 12.80 -8.83
CA ASN A 22 -27.48 12.08 -9.83
C ASN A 22 -27.63 10.59 -9.48
N ARG A 23 -26.55 9.96 -9.01
CA ARG A 23 -26.58 8.56 -8.58
C ARG A 23 -27.35 8.34 -7.30
N PHE A 24 -27.23 9.25 -6.34
CA PHE A 24 -27.99 9.18 -5.10
C PHE A 24 -29.49 9.31 -5.36
N GLN A 25 -29.89 10.17 -6.30
CA GLN A 25 -31.28 10.26 -6.73
C GLN A 25 -31.77 8.95 -7.35
N ALA A 26 -31.01 8.38 -8.30
CA ALA A 26 -31.34 7.09 -8.90
C ALA A 26 -31.45 5.95 -7.85
N LEU A 27 -30.58 5.95 -6.84
CA LEU A 27 -30.68 5.02 -5.71
C LEU A 27 -31.91 5.25 -4.85
N GLN A 28 -32.25 6.50 -4.53
CA GLN A 28 -33.46 6.80 -3.77
C GLN A 28 -34.73 6.34 -4.49
N ASP A 29 -34.75 6.46 -5.82
CA ASP A 29 -35.90 6.05 -6.62
C ASP A 29 -35.97 4.51 -6.69
N LEU A 30 -34.83 3.82 -6.85
CA LEU A 30 -34.75 2.36 -6.75
C LEU A 30 -35.22 1.83 -5.38
N LEU A 31 -34.82 2.50 -4.29
CA LEU A 31 -35.19 2.14 -2.91
C LEU A 31 -36.69 2.36 -2.60
N LYS A 32 -37.40 3.16 -3.39
CA LYS A 32 -38.85 3.35 -3.27
C LYS A 32 -39.64 2.32 -4.08
N GLU A 33 -39.04 1.73 -5.11
CA GLU A 33 -39.69 0.77 -6.01
C GLU A 33 -39.51 -0.69 -5.58
N GLU A 34 -38.45 -1.03 -4.81
CA GLU A 34 -38.12 -2.41 -4.42
C GLU A 34 -38.44 -2.72 -2.95
N GLU A 35 -39.23 -3.79 -2.68
CA GLU A 35 -39.50 -4.33 -1.34
C GLU A 35 -38.34 -5.23 -0.87
N THR A 36 -37.12 -4.70 -0.93
CA THR A 36 -35.87 -5.38 -0.59
C THR A 36 -35.59 -5.29 0.90
N THR A 37 -34.81 -6.24 1.41
CA THR A 37 -34.42 -6.22 2.82
C THR A 37 -33.55 -4.99 3.12
N MET A 38 -33.66 -4.45 4.33
CA MET A 38 -32.88 -3.27 4.75
C MET A 38 -31.35 -3.48 4.57
N GLU A 39 -30.88 -4.73 4.64
CA GLU A 39 -29.50 -5.12 4.42
C GLU A 39 -29.08 -5.01 2.94
N ASP A 40 -29.94 -5.45 2.02
CA ASP A 40 -29.72 -5.32 0.58
C ASP A 40 -29.68 -3.85 0.15
N ASN A 41 -30.54 -3.03 0.74
CA ASN A 41 -30.57 -1.58 0.51
C ASN A 41 -29.30 -0.89 0.98
N TRP A 42 -28.81 -1.25 2.16
CA TRP A 42 -27.54 -0.74 2.67
C TRP A 42 -26.37 -1.14 1.78
N LYS A 43 -26.37 -2.37 1.26
CA LYS A 43 -25.35 -2.87 0.34
C LYS A 43 -25.35 -2.11 -0.99
N SER A 44 -26.52 -1.87 -1.58
CA SER A 44 -26.68 -1.11 -2.83
C SER A 44 -26.14 0.33 -2.71
N ILE A 45 -26.46 1.01 -1.61
CA ILE A 45 -25.94 2.36 -1.31
C ILE A 45 -24.41 2.36 -1.21
N LYS A 46 -23.86 1.40 -0.47
CA LYS A 46 -22.41 1.28 -0.28
C LYS A 46 -21.68 1.03 -1.60
N GLU A 47 -22.24 0.19 -2.46
CA GLU A 47 -21.67 -0.13 -3.76
C GLU A 47 -21.71 1.06 -4.73
N ALA A 48 -22.83 1.78 -4.81
CA ALA A 48 -22.95 2.94 -5.68
C ALA A 48 -22.05 4.11 -5.26
N LEU A 49 -21.94 4.38 -3.94
CA LEU A 49 -21.00 5.36 -3.41
C LEU A 49 -19.54 4.96 -3.72
N THR A 50 -19.21 3.68 -3.53
CA THR A 50 -17.87 3.15 -3.81
C THR A 50 -17.54 3.29 -5.30
N SER A 51 -18.46 2.89 -6.19
CA SER A 51 -18.30 2.96 -7.65
C SER A 51 -18.09 4.40 -8.12
N THR A 52 -18.87 5.34 -7.61
CA THR A 52 -18.74 6.78 -7.96
C THR A 52 -17.41 7.36 -7.52
N CYS A 53 -16.94 7.01 -6.32
CA CYS A 53 -15.62 7.40 -5.87
C CYS A 53 -14.52 6.81 -6.75
N GLN A 54 -14.65 5.55 -7.18
CA GLN A 54 -13.65 4.88 -8.02
C GLN A 54 -13.62 5.44 -9.44
N GLU A 55 -14.75 5.80 -10.01
CA GLU A 55 -14.83 6.37 -11.36
C GLU A 55 -14.25 7.78 -11.42
N VAL A 56 -14.58 8.63 -10.44
CA VAL A 56 -14.15 10.02 -10.44
C VAL A 56 -12.73 10.19 -9.88
N LEU A 57 -12.39 9.48 -8.81
CA LEU A 57 -11.07 9.61 -8.15
C LEU A 57 -10.05 8.56 -8.62
N GLY A 58 -10.50 7.55 -9.37
CA GLY A 58 -9.71 6.39 -9.75
C GLY A 58 -9.57 5.36 -8.63
N LEU A 59 -9.30 4.11 -9.01
CA LEU A 59 -8.91 3.07 -8.06
C LEU A 59 -7.57 3.41 -7.40
N LYS A 60 -7.45 3.15 -6.09
CA LYS A 60 -6.17 3.20 -5.39
C LYS A 60 -5.25 2.16 -6.02
N LYS A 61 -4.31 2.61 -6.85
CA LYS A 61 -3.25 1.75 -7.39
C LYS A 61 -2.43 1.24 -6.21
N HIS A 62 -2.60 -0.05 -5.91
CA HIS A 62 -1.64 -0.80 -5.11
C HIS A 62 -0.42 -1.00 -5.98
N HIS A 63 0.42 0.03 -6.08
CA HIS A 63 1.75 -0.16 -6.65
C HIS A 63 2.41 -1.27 -5.83
N HIS A 64 2.65 -2.42 -6.47
CA HIS A 64 3.55 -3.39 -5.90
C HIS A 64 4.86 -2.65 -5.65
N LYS A 65 5.31 -2.68 -4.40
CA LYS A 65 6.37 -1.83 -3.92
C LYS A 65 7.70 -2.52 -4.25
N GLU A 66 8.06 -2.54 -5.53
CA GLU A 66 9.40 -2.92 -6.01
C GLU A 66 10.47 -1.86 -5.66
N TRP A 67 10.28 -1.10 -4.57
CA TRP A 67 11.34 -0.21 -4.09
C TRP A 67 12.50 -1.01 -3.49
N ILE A 68 12.26 -2.26 -3.08
CA ILE A 68 13.29 -3.13 -2.53
C ILE A 68 14.13 -3.67 -3.68
N SER A 69 15.41 -3.31 -3.71
CA SER A 69 16.34 -3.78 -4.71
C SER A 69 16.64 -5.28 -4.55
N ILE A 70 17.03 -5.92 -5.65
CA ILE A 70 17.53 -7.30 -5.68
C ILE A 70 18.69 -7.46 -4.69
N GLU A 71 19.58 -6.47 -4.62
CA GLU A 71 20.70 -6.44 -3.68
C GLU A 71 20.22 -6.50 -2.22
N THR A 72 19.18 -5.73 -1.84
CA THR A 72 18.58 -5.83 -0.50
C THR A 72 17.98 -7.20 -0.22
N LEU A 73 17.36 -7.84 -1.22
CA LEU A 73 16.82 -9.21 -1.07
C LEU A 73 17.94 -10.24 -0.83
N GLU A 74 19.06 -10.12 -1.53
CA GLU A 74 20.24 -10.96 -1.31
C GLU A 74 20.82 -10.77 0.10
N ARG A 75 20.94 -9.53 0.56
CA ARG A 75 21.38 -9.21 1.93
C ARG A 75 20.44 -9.78 2.99
N ILE A 76 19.13 -9.78 2.74
CA ILE A 76 18.15 -10.42 3.64
C ILE A 76 18.36 -11.94 3.69
N LYS A 77 18.64 -12.58 2.56
CA LYS A 77 18.94 -14.02 2.48
C LYS A 77 20.23 -14.34 3.24
N GLU A 78 21.28 -13.55 3.05
CA GLU A 78 22.56 -13.69 3.76
C GLU A 78 22.39 -13.55 5.29
N ARG A 79 21.64 -12.53 5.73
CA ARG A 79 21.30 -12.36 7.15
C ARG A 79 20.55 -13.57 7.72
N LYS A 80 19.64 -14.18 6.95
CA LYS A 80 18.94 -15.42 7.36
C LYS A 80 19.92 -16.58 7.54
N ASN A 81 20.85 -16.76 6.60
CA ASN A 81 21.88 -17.81 6.71
C ASN A 81 22.75 -17.62 7.96
N LYS A 82 23.17 -16.39 8.25
CA LYS A 82 23.92 -16.05 9.48
C LYS A 82 23.12 -16.34 10.76
N LYS A 83 21.80 -16.14 10.73
CA LYS A 83 20.91 -16.53 11.85
C LYS A 83 20.88 -18.05 12.05
N THR A 84 20.85 -18.81 10.95
CA THR A 84 20.93 -20.28 11.00
C THR A 84 22.27 -20.75 11.57
N ALA A 85 23.39 -20.09 11.21
CA ALA A 85 24.70 -20.40 11.77
C ALA A 85 24.75 -20.22 13.30
N ILE A 86 24.11 -19.18 13.84
CA ILE A 86 23.96 -18.99 15.30
C ILE A 86 23.19 -20.16 15.93
N ASN A 87 22.07 -20.55 15.33
CA ASN A 87 21.22 -21.61 15.88
C ASN A 87 21.92 -22.98 15.87
N ASN A 88 22.81 -23.21 14.90
CA ASN A 88 23.56 -24.46 14.75
C ASN A 88 24.89 -24.48 15.52
N SER A 89 25.27 -23.37 16.16
CA SER A 89 26.53 -23.27 16.92
C SER A 89 26.57 -24.29 18.06
N ARG A 90 27.70 -25.01 18.20
CA ARG A 90 27.87 -26.06 19.21
C ARG A 90 28.68 -25.58 20.41
N THR A 91 29.61 -24.66 20.19
CA THR A 91 30.44 -24.08 21.24
C THR A 91 30.08 -22.63 21.52
N ARG A 92 30.38 -22.14 22.73
CA ARG A 92 30.12 -20.74 23.11
C ARG A 92 30.90 -19.77 22.23
N THR A 93 32.12 -20.12 21.84
CA THR A 93 32.99 -19.30 20.97
C THR A 93 32.40 -19.16 19.56
N GLU A 94 31.98 -20.27 18.95
CA GLU A 94 31.28 -20.23 17.65
C GLU A 94 30.02 -19.36 17.70
N LYS A 95 29.25 -19.46 18.79
CA LYS A 95 28.03 -18.68 18.96
C LYS A 95 28.33 -17.18 19.03
N VAL A 96 29.37 -16.76 19.76
CA VAL A 96 29.77 -15.35 19.85
C VAL A 96 30.21 -14.83 18.49
N GLN A 97 31.01 -15.60 17.74
CA GLN A 97 31.47 -15.23 16.40
C GLN A 97 30.30 -15.08 15.42
N ALA A 98 29.43 -16.09 15.32
CA ALA A 98 28.26 -16.06 14.44
C ALA A 98 27.28 -14.93 14.83
N GLN A 99 27.20 -14.59 16.11
CA GLN A 99 26.38 -13.47 16.59
C GLN A 99 26.93 -12.12 16.15
N ALA A 100 28.26 -11.93 16.16
CA ALA A 100 28.90 -10.73 15.66
C ALA A 100 28.63 -10.54 14.15
N GLU A 101 28.76 -11.61 13.36
CA GLU A 101 28.50 -11.60 11.92
C GLU A 101 27.03 -11.28 11.58
N TYR A 102 26.08 -11.84 12.34
CA TYR A 102 24.66 -11.53 12.19
C TYR A 102 24.35 -10.08 12.51
N ILE A 103 24.97 -9.51 13.56
CA ILE A 103 24.76 -8.10 13.95
C ILE A 103 25.17 -7.18 12.80
N GLU A 104 26.34 -7.42 12.20
CA GLU A 104 26.81 -6.62 11.07
C GLU A 104 25.91 -6.79 9.83
N ALA A 105 25.54 -8.03 9.48
CA ALA A 105 24.63 -8.27 8.36
C ALA A 105 23.25 -7.61 8.57
N ASN A 106 22.73 -7.63 9.80
CA ASN A 106 21.46 -6.99 10.13
C ASN A 106 21.54 -5.45 10.05
N LYS A 107 22.69 -4.87 10.38
CA LYS A 107 22.96 -3.43 10.18
C LYS A 107 22.97 -3.06 8.70
N GLN A 108 23.61 -3.88 7.86
CA GLN A 108 23.66 -3.66 6.41
C GLN A 108 22.28 -3.75 5.76
N VAL A 109 21.47 -4.75 6.11
CA VAL A 109 20.07 -4.85 5.63
C VAL A 109 19.25 -3.60 6.00
N LYS A 110 19.39 -3.10 7.23
CA LYS A 110 18.68 -1.87 7.66
C LYS A 110 19.12 -0.64 6.86
N LYS A 111 20.41 -0.55 6.53
CA LYS A 111 20.95 0.54 5.69
C LYS A 111 20.45 0.43 4.25
N SER A 112 20.50 -0.74 3.64
CA SER A 112 20.07 -0.94 2.25
C SER A 112 18.57 -0.68 2.07
N ILE A 113 17.74 -1.14 3.02
CA ILE A 113 16.31 -0.81 3.08
C ILE A 113 16.07 0.71 3.14
N ARG A 114 16.88 1.44 3.91
CA ARG A 114 16.73 2.90 4.01
C ARG A 114 17.12 3.59 2.70
N ALA A 115 18.21 3.15 2.07
CA ALA A 115 18.69 3.67 0.79
C ALA A 115 17.70 3.40 -0.34
N ASP A 116 17.22 2.16 -0.48
CA ASP A 116 16.20 1.75 -1.44
C ASP A 116 14.93 2.61 -1.31
N LYS A 117 14.50 2.86 -0.06
CA LYS A 117 13.34 3.73 0.21
C LYS A 117 13.60 5.18 -0.20
N GLN A 118 14.79 5.72 0.07
CA GLN A 118 15.15 7.08 -0.31
C GLN A 118 15.23 7.23 -1.83
N LYS A 119 15.87 6.30 -2.52
CA LYS A 119 15.97 6.26 -3.98
C LYS A 119 14.58 6.23 -4.63
N SER A 120 13.69 5.39 -4.14
CA SER A 120 12.31 5.33 -4.62
C SER A 120 11.54 6.65 -4.41
N VAL A 121 11.81 7.39 -3.33
CA VAL A 121 11.22 8.72 -3.11
C VAL A 121 11.81 9.75 -4.05
N GLU A 122 13.13 9.74 -4.27
CA GLU A 122 13.81 10.65 -5.21
C GLU A 122 13.33 10.45 -6.65
N GLU A 123 13.22 9.20 -7.12
CA GLU A 123 12.70 8.87 -8.46
C GLU A 123 11.27 9.38 -8.68
N LEU A 124 10.42 9.32 -7.65
CA LEU A 124 9.06 9.87 -7.70
C LEU A 124 9.03 11.39 -7.78
N VAL A 125 10.04 12.07 -7.23
CA VAL A 125 10.17 13.53 -7.27
C VAL A 125 10.73 13.99 -8.61
N THR A 126 11.67 13.26 -9.20
CA THR A 126 12.28 13.62 -10.51
C THR A 126 11.39 13.31 -11.72
N THR A 127 10.38 12.45 -11.53
CA THR A 127 9.43 12.08 -12.60
C THR A 127 8.17 12.96 -12.60
N ALA A 128 8.00 13.82 -11.60
CA ALA A 128 6.90 14.78 -11.48
C ALA A 128 7.26 16.12 -12.11
#